data_AF-A0A7J7KWT1-F1
#
_entry.id   AF-A0A7J7KWT1-F1
#
_cell.length_a   1.000
_cell.length_b   1.000
_cell.length_c   1.000
_cell.angle_alpha   90.00
_cell.angle_beta   90.00
_cell.angle_gamma   90.00
#
_symmetry.space_group_name_H-M   'P 1'
#
loop_
_entity.id
_entity.type
_entity.pdbx_description
1 polymer ?
#
loop_
_entity_poly.entity_id
_entity_poly.type
_entity_poly.pdbx_seq_one_letter_code
_entity_poly.pdbx_strand_id
1 'polypeptide(L)'
;MEEKFTNKAGDFIRYHKKSTIWPGIKLVASITRPYMGWLVGNGANIEFWRDTWATKIPLRECIEMSQSLWKRYTARLSDFINFDGWDIPTNIRILLLALGINVMAIPCNPREADKRI
;
A
#
# COMPACT_ATOMS: atom_id res chain seq x y z
N MET A 1 -7.74 -20.93 -23.48
CA MET A 1 -7.08 -20.90 -22.15
C MET A 1 -7.10 -22.27 -21.46
N GLU A 2 -7.81 -23.27 -22.00
CA GLU A 2 -8.06 -24.56 -21.35
C GLU A 2 -6.90 -25.57 -21.43
N GLU A 3 -6.08 -25.53 -22.49
CA GLU A 3 -4.99 -26.50 -22.72
C GLU A 3 -3.95 -26.59 -21.60
N LYS A 4 -3.78 -25.53 -20.80
CA LYS A 4 -2.77 -25.51 -19.73
C LYS A 4 -3.16 -26.39 -18.54
N PHE A 5 -4.46 -26.63 -18.37
CA PHE A 5 -5.05 -27.34 -17.23
C PHE A 5 -5.74 -28.63 -17.64
N THR A 6 -5.62 -29.06 -18.88
CA THR A 6 -6.12 -30.35 -19.35
C THR A 6 -4.98 -31.33 -19.61
N ASN A 7 -5.24 -32.62 -19.45
CA ASN A 7 -4.33 -33.70 -19.82
C ASN A 7 -4.41 -33.99 -21.34
N LYS A 8 -3.60 -34.92 -21.85
CA LYS A 8 -3.63 -35.28 -23.28
C LYS A 8 -4.98 -35.89 -23.75
N ALA A 9 -5.81 -36.35 -22.83
CA ALA A 9 -7.15 -36.87 -23.09
C ALA A 9 -8.24 -35.77 -23.02
N GLY A 10 -7.88 -34.54 -22.66
CA GLY A 10 -8.81 -33.41 -22.52
C GLY A 10 -9.38 -33.21 -21.12
N ASP A 11 -9.08 -34.08 -20.15
CA ASP A 11 -9.62 -33.95 -18.79
C ASP A 11 -8.86 -32.89 -17.97
N PHE A 12 -9.56 -32.20 -17.08
CA PHE A 12 -8.93 -31.28 -16.14
C PHE A 12 -7.95 -32.00 -15.20
N ILE A 13 -6.74 -31.45 -15.07
CA ILE A 13 -5.74 -31.93 -14.11
C ILE A 13 -6.24 -31.70 -12.68
N ARG A 14 -6.13 -32.73 -11.84
CA ARG A 14 -6.53 -32.67 -10.41
C ARG A 14 -5.35 -32.42 -9.46
N TYR A 15 -4.14 -32.36 -9.98
CA TYR A 15 -2.93 -32.14 -9.19
C TYR A 15 -2.45 -30.69 -9.28
N HIS A 16 -1.76 -30.22 -8.25
CA HIS A 16 -1.17 -28.89 -8.24
C HIS A 16 -0.03 -28.76 -9.26
N LYS A 17 -0.18 -27.84 -10.22
CA LYS A 17 0.86 -27.49 -11.20
C LYS A 17 1.64 -26.28 -10.69
N LYS A 18 2.91 -26.46 -10.35
CA LYS A 18 3.80 -25.36 -9.93
C LYS A 18 3.83 -24.27 -11.00
N SER A 19 3.71 -23.01 -10.58
CA SER A 19 3.83 -21.85 -11.48
C SER A 19 5.24 -21.78 -12.06
N THR A 20 5.35 -21.75 -13.38
CA THR A 20 6.61 -21.50 -14.08
C THR A 20 6.96 -20.01 -14.15
N ILE A 21 6.00 -19.13 -13.85
CA ILE A 21 6.16 -17.67 -13.91
C ILE A 21 6.70 -17.14 -12.57
N TRP A 22 6.25 -17.71 -11.44
CA TRP A 22 6.60 -17.25 -10.11
C TRP A 22 8.10 -17.24 -9.80
N PRO A 23 8.92 -18.22 -10.24
CA PRO A 23 10.38 -18.15 -10.10
C PRO A 23 10.99 -16.93 -10.79
N GLY A 24 10.51 -16.59 -12.00
CA GLY A 24 10.96 -15.41 -12.74
C GLY A 24 10.57 -14.12 -12.02
N ILE A 25 9.33 -14.03 -11.54
CA ILE A 25 8.87 -12.88 -10.74
C ILE A 25 9.69 -12.73 -9.46
N LYS A 26 10.01 -13.84 -8.75
CA LYS A 26 10.86 -13.79 -7.55
C LYS A 26 12.25 -13.22 -7.82
N LEU A 27 12.86 -13.61 -8.93
CA LEU A 27 14.18 -13.10 -9.33
C LEU A 27 14.13 -11.59 -9.58
N VAL A 28 13.10 -11.12 -10.30
CA VAL A 28 12.94 -9.70 -10.61
C VAL A 28 12.50 -8.90 -9.39
N ALA A 29 11.69 -9.50 -8.50
CA ALA A 29 11.15 -8.84 -7.31
C ALA A 29 12.24 -8.30 -6.40
N SER A 30 13.36 -9.00 -6.21
CA SER A 30 14.48 -8.48 -5.39
C SER A 30 15.12 -7.23 -6.01
N ILE A 31 15.18 -7.16 -7.35
CA ILE A 31 15.74 -6.05 -8.12
C ILE A 31 14.76 -4.86 -8.13
N THR A 32 13.46 -5.13 -8.26
CA THR A 32 12.44 -4.08 -8.40
C THR A 32 11.93 -3.56 -7.05
N ARG A 33 12.03 -4.34 -5.96
CA ARG A 33 11.51 -3.97 -4.64
C ARG A 33 11.98 -2.60 -4.14
N PRO A 34 13.23 -2.15 -4.35
CA PRO A 34 13.65 -0.79 -3.98
C PRO A 34 12.92 0.32 -4.75
N TYR A 35 12.39 0.01 -5.93
CA TYR A 35 11.69 0.94 -6.82
C TYR A 35 10.16 0.79 -6.74
N MET A 36 9.66 -0.19 -6.00
CA MET A 36 8.25 -0.38 -5.76
C MET A 36 7.80 0.57 -4.65
N GLY A 37 6.74 1.33 -4.91
CA GLY A 37 6.11 2.22 -3.95
C GLY A 37 4.77 1.69 -3.45
N TRP A 38 4.19 2.41 -2.50
CA TRP A 38 2.82 2.17 -2.05
C TRP A 38 1.83 2.75 -3.06
N LEU A 39 0.85 1.95 -3.45
CA LEU A 39 -0.41 2.46 -3.99
C LEU A 39 -1.38 2.58 -2.81
N VAL A 40 -1.75 3.80 -2.44
CA VAL A 40 -2.79 4.04 -1.45
C VAL A 40 -4.12 3.86 -2.17
N GLY A 41 -5.01 3.01 -1.67
CA GLY A 41 -6.37 2.93 -2.20
C GLY A 41 -7.20 4.16 -1.77
N ASN A 42 -8.46 3.95 -1.44
CA ASN A 42 -9.33 4.97 -0.85
C ASN A 42 -8.97 5.35 0.60
N GLY A 43 -7.96 4.72 1.20
CA GLY A 43 -7.47 5.03 2.55
C GLY A 43 -8.44 4.68 3.68
N ALA A 44 -9.58 4.05 3.39
CA ALA A 44 -10.66 3.85 4.36
C ALA A 44 -10.28 2.94 5.53
N ASN A 45 -9.28 2.07 5.36
CA ASN A 45 -8.83 1.12 6.39
C ASN A 45 -7.39 1.40 6.86
N ILE A 46 -6.85 2.58 6.56
CA ILE A 46 -5.48 2.94 6.93
C ILE A 46 -5.52 4.09 7.93
N GLU A 47 -5.00 3.86 9.13
CA GLU A 47 -4.85 4.89 10.16
C GLU A 47 -3.66 5.80 9.83
N PHE A 48 -3.92 7.10 9.68
CA PHE A 48 -2.93 8.07 9.19
C PHE A 48 -1.66 8.10 10.04
N TRP A 49 -1.77 8.01 11.36
CA TRP A 49 -0.63 8.14 12.28
C TRP A 49 0.00 6.79 12.69
N ARG A 50 -0.76 5.70 12.58
CA ARG A 50 -0.46 4.41 13.22
C ARG A 50 -0.01 3.34 12.25
N ASP A 51 -0.38 3.45 10.98
CA ASP A 51 0.05 2.52 9.94
C ASP A 51 1.29 3.01 9.19
N THR A 52 2.02 2.04 8.62
CA THR A 52 3.25 2.25 7.84
C THR A 52 2.98 2.54 6.37
N TRP A 53 2.12 3.55 6.10
CA TRP A 53 1.66 3.84 4.74
C TRP A 53 2.61 4.73 3.92
N ALA A 54 3.42 5.56 4.59
CA ALA A 54 4.38 6.47 3.95
C ALA A 54 5.84 6.09 4.20
N THR A 55 6.09 5.38 5.31
CA THR A 55 7.43 5.12 5.86
C THR A 55 7.53 3.68 6.38
N LYS A 56 8.75 3.25 6.70
CA LYS A 56 8.99 1.91 7.28
C LYS A 56 8.46 1.76 8.71
N ILE A 57 8.32 2.87 9.43
CA ILE A 57 7.75 2.94 10.79
C ILE A 57 6.52 3.86 10.76
N PRO A 58 5.54 3.71 11.67
CA PRO A 58 4.40 4.60 11.77
C PRO A 58 4.80 6.07 11.99
N LEU A 59 4.03 7.02 11.43
CA LEU A 59 4.34 8.46 11.59
C LEU A 59 4.38 8.92 13.04
N ARG A 60 3.57 8.31 13.93
CA ARG A 60 3.59 8.61 15.37
C ARG A 60 4.92 8.28 16.05
N GLU A 61 5.72 7.39 15.48
CA GLU A 61 7.03 6.99 16.01
C GLU A 61 8.14 7.91 15.49
N CYS A 62 7.87 8.68 14.44
CA CYS A 62 8.76 9.72 13.93
C CYS A 62 8.65 11.04 14.71
N ILE A 63 7.64 11.19 15.58
CA ILE A 63 7.30 12.45 16.24
C ILE A 63 7.26 12.23 17.75
N GLU A 64 8.06 13.00 18.49
CA GLU A 64 8.08 12.93 19.96
C GLU A 64 6.85 13.61 20.57
N MET A 65 5.86 12.80 20.96
CA MET A 65 4.66 13.24 21.65
C MET A 65 4.22 12.22 22.71
N SER A 66 3.52 12.69 23.75
CA SER A 66 3.06 11.79 24.82
C SER A 66 2.02 10.78 24.32
N GLN A 67 2.07 9.54 24.84
CA GLN A 67 1.15 8.48 24.45
C GLN A 67 -0.33 8.83 24.68
N SER A 68 -0.61 9.65 25.70
CA SER A 68 -1.97 10.12 25.99
C SER A 68 -2.52 11.03 24.89
N LEU A 69 -1.66 11.84 24.24
CA LEU A 69 -2.06 12.67 23.11
C LEU A 69 -2.37 11.83 21.88
N TRP A 70 -1.59 10.78 21.59
CA TRP A 70 -1.82 9.88 20.45
C TRP A 70 -3.19 9.17 20.48
N LYS A 71 -3.83 9.05 21.64
CA LYS A 71 -5.20 8.51 21.74
C LYS A 71 -6.25 9.42 21.09
N ARG A 72 -5.95 10.71 20.95
CA ARG A 72 -6.86 11.70 20.32
C ARG A 72 -6.70 11.77 18.80
N TYR A 73 -5.61 11.23 18.26
CA TYR A 73 -5.32 11.24 16.83
C TYR A 73 -5.77 9.93 16.19
N THR A 74 -7.02 9.93 15.72
CA THR A 74 -7.69 8.76 15.11
C THR A 74 -8.01 8.96 13.63
N ALA A 75 -7.38 9.95 12.99
CA ALA A 75 -7.61 10.26 11.58
C ALA A 75 -7.21 9.06 10.69
N ARG A 76 -8.02 8.81 9.66
CA ARG A 76 -7.75 7.84 8.60
C ARG A 76 -7.22 8.55 7.37
N LEU A 77 -6.59 7.78 6.48
CA LEU A 77 -6.13 8.32 5.20
C LEU A 77 -7.29 8.80 4.32
N SER A 78 -8.45 8.16 4.41
CA SER A 78 -9.67 8.61 3.72
C SER A 78 -10.10 10.03 4.10
N ASP A 79 -9.73 10.52 5.29
CA ASP A 79 -10.06 11.88 5.72
C ASP A 79 -9.24 12.94 4.95
N PHE A 80 -8.19 12.50 4.26
CA PHE A 80 -7.26 13.32 3.48
C PHE A 80 -7.23 12.94 2.00
N ILE A 81 -8.20 12.16 1.52
CA ILE A 81 -8.30 11.74 0.12
C ILE A 81 -9.69 12.10 -0.39
N ASN A 82 -9.73 12.98 -1.39
CA ASN A 82 -10.93 13.35 -2.12
C ASN A 82 -10.90 12.74 -3.53
N PHE A 83 -11.93 13.03 -4.34
CA PHE A 83 -12.09 12.48 -5.68
C PHE A 83 -10.87 12.75 -6.59
N ASP A 84 -10.23 13.91 -6.43
CA ASP A 84 -9.08 14.35 -7.24
C ASP A 84 -7.72 13.98 -6.62
N GLY A 85 -7.72 13.21 -5.52
CA GLY A 85 -6.51 12.72 -4.85
C GLY A 85 -6.32 13.30 -3.46
N TRP A 86 -5.08 13.60 -3.08
CA TRP A 86 -4.73 14.08 -1.74
C TRP A 86 -5.31 15.46 -1.42
N ASP A 87 -6.06 15.55 -0.34
CA ASP A 87 -6.51 16.80 0.29
C ASP A 87 -5.94 16.90 1.71
N ILE A 88 -4.62 17.11 1.79
CA ILE A 88 -3.89 17.18 3.06
C ILE A 88 -3.73 18.64 3.49
N PRO A 89 -4.12 19.00 4.72
CA PRO A 89 -3.89 20.32 5.28
C PRO A 89 -2.42 20.75 5.21
N THR A 90 -2.18 22.01 4.87
CA THR A 90 -0.82 22.54 4.61
C THR A 90 0.15 22.30 5.77
N ASN A 91 -0.29 22.44 7.02
CA ASN A 91 0.53 22.17 8.20
C ASN A 91 0.98 20.70 8.29
N ILE A 92 0.09 19.76 7.96
CA ILE A 92 0.42 18.33 7.90
C ILE A 92 1.36 18.05 6.72
N ARG A 93 1.12 18.68 5.56
CA ARG A 93 2.02 18.54 4.41
C ARG A 93 3.44 19.01 4.71
N ILE A 94 3.59 20.14 5.39
CA ILE A 94 4.90 20.66 5.83
C ILE A 94 5.59 19.68 6.78
N LEU A 95 4.85 19.12 7.74
CA LEU A 95 5.36 18.10 8.66
C LEU A 95 5.85 16.85 7.90
N LEU A 96 5.06 16.34 6.96
CA LEU A 96 5.43 15.20 6.12
C LEU A 96 6.70 15.49 5.30
N LEU A 97 6.80 16.68 4.69
CA LEU A 97 8.00 17.08 3.95
C LEU A 97 9.23 17.15 4.85
N ALA A 98 9.10 17.65 6.09
CA ALA A 98 10.19 17.67 7.06
C ALA A 98 10.66 16.24 7.44
N LEU A 99 9.76 15.25 7.36
CA LEU A 99 10.07 13.83 7.53
C LEU A 99 10.59 13.18 6.22
N GLY A 100 10.80 13.94 5.15
CA GLY A 100 11.25 13.44 3.85
C GLY A 100 10.14 12.77 3.02
N ILE A 101 8.88 12.98 3.37
CA ILE A 101 7.73 12.36 2.71
C ILE A 101 7.11 13.36 1.74
N ASN A 102 7.33 13.16 0.44
CA ASN A 102 6.57 13.85 -0.59
C ASN A 102 5.26 13.09 -0.85
N VAL A 103 4.21 13.45 -0.11
CA VAL A 103 2.91 12.77 -0.22
C VAL A 103 2.28 12.87 -1.61
N MET A 104 2.55 13.95 -2.34
CA MET A 104 2.06 14.13 -3.72
C MET A 104 2.71 13.17 -4.71
N ALA A 105 3.86 12.58 -4.36
CA ALA A 105 4.51 11.54 -5.15
C ALA A 105 3.99 10.12 -4.83
N ILE A 106 3.16 9.98 -3.79
CA ILE A 106 2.52 8.71 -3.44
C ILE A 106 1.20 8.62 -4.20
N PRO A 107 1.02 7.67 -5.13
CA PRO A 107 -0.24 7.55 -5.83
C PRO A 107 -1.34 7.09 -4.89
N CYS A 108 -2.48 7.79 -4.94
CA CYS A 108 -3.73 7.37 -4.32
C CYS A 108 -4.77 7.02 -5.40
N ASN A 109 -5.56 5.96 -5.19
CA ASN A 109 -6.71 5.60 -6.03
C ASN A 109 -8.00 5.68 -5.19
N PRO A 110 -8.68 6.85 -5.15
CA PRO A 110 -9.87 7.07 -4.32
C PRO A 110 -11.04 6.14 -4.66
N ARG A 111 -11.06 5.58 -5.87
CA ARG A 111 -12.17 4.75 -6.39
C ARG A 111 -12.03 3.27 -6.06
N GLU A 112 -10.86 2.84 -5.62
CA GLU A 112 -10.61 1.45 -5.26
C GLU A 112 -10.36 1.32 -3.76
N ALA A 113 -11.03 0.35 -3.15
CA ALA A 113 -10.72 -0.04 -1.78
C ALA A 113 -9.26 -0.50 -1.71
N ASP A 114 -8.66 -0.33 -0.54
CA ASP A 114 -7.35 -0.91 -0.27
C ASP A 114 -7.41 -2.44 -0.42
N LYS A 115 -6.55 -3.00 -1.28
CA LYS A 115 -6.48 -4.45 -1.59
C LYS A 115 -5.28 -5.13 -0.93
N ARG A 116 -4.60 -4.48 0.01
CA ARG A 116 -3.52 -5.10 0.79
C ARG A 116 -4.05 -6.37 1.46
N ILE A 117 -3.29 -7.46 1.32
CA ILE A 117 -3.54 -8.80 1.86
C ILE A 117 -2.53 -9.06 2.98
#